data_AF-A0A2K2U5N8-F1
#
_entry.id   AF-A0A2K2U5N8-F1
#
_cell.length_a   1.000
_cell.length_b   1.000
_cell.length_c   1.000
_cell.angle_alpha   90.00
_cell.angle_beta   90.00
_cell.angle_gamma   90.00
#
_symmetry.space_group_name_H-M   'P 1'
#
loop_
_entity.id
_entity.type
_entity.pdbx_description
1 polymer ?
#
loop_
_entity_poly.entity_id
_entity_poly.type
_entity_poly.pdbx_seq_one_letter_code
_entity_poly.pdbx_strand_id
1 'polypeptide(L)'
;MSLVGDAVGVALSGAYVLVVLAAAWLLSRAGASAETARKVVHIGLGGWWVIASLLVGSALWAAALPAAFVVVNGIAYRTRRLSFMAREEGEDTPGTVYYAASLAVLAFCAFGVGEPYVGALGVFCMSFGDGLAAVAGRRFGRRRIAIAGGGKTVAGSAAMFVASFLSCAFVLVAAPPVGAG
;
A
#
# COMPACT_ATOMS: atom_id res chain seq x y z
N MET A 1 2.22 -24.10 8.26
CA MET A 1 1.18 -23.63 9.21
C MET A 1 -0.10 -24.40 8.99
N SER A 2 -0.92 -24.60 10.02
CA SER A 2 -2.21 -25.31 9.91
C SER A 2 -3.26 -24.42 9.22
N LEU A 3 -4.27 -25.04 8.59
CA LEU A 3 -5.39 -24.33 7.92
C LEU A 3 -6.08 -23.31 8.84
N VAL A 4 -6.12 -23.61 10.14
CA VAL A 4 -6.67 -22.74 11.19
C VAL A 4 -5.82 -21.47 11.37
N GLY A 5 -4.49 -21.59 11.30
CA GLY A 5 -3.58 -20.44 11.38
C GLY A 5 -3.77 -19.48 10.21
N ASP A 6 -3.86 -20.01 8.99
CA ASP A 6 -4.11 -19.20 7.78
C ASP A 6 -5.48 -18.50 7.85
N ALA A 7 -6.52 -19.20 8.33
CA ALA A 7 -7.85 -18.60 8.50
C ALA A 7 -7.84 -17.43 9.51
N VAL A 8 -7.12 -17.58 10.63
CA VAL A 8 -6.94 -16.51 11.62
C VAL A 8 -6.15 -15.34 11.02
N GLY A 9 -5.08 -15.62 10.27
CA GLY A 9 -4.28 -14.60 9.60
C GLY A 9 -5.10 -13.79 8.58
N VAL A 10 -5.96 -14.45 7.80
CA VAL A 10 -6.87 -13.80 6.86
C VAL A 10 -7.94 -12.99 7.60
N ALA A 11 -8.51 -13.50 8.70
CA ALA A 11 -9.50 -12.79 9.48
C ALA A 11 -8.93 -11.51 10.11
N LEU A 12 -7.74 -11.58 10.70
CA LEU A 12 -7.04 -10.43 11.28
C LEU A 12 -6.61 -9.43 10.20
N SER A 13 -6.17 -9.93 9.05
CA SER A 13 -5.90 -9.09 7.87
C SER A 13 -7.13 -8.30 7.44
N GLY A 14 -8.29 -8.97 7.32
CA GLY A 14 -9.56 -8.33 7.00
C GLY A 14 -9.96 -7.29 8.04
N ALA A 15 -9.87 -7.62 9.32
CA ALA A 15 -10.17 -6.70 10.43
C ALA A 15 -9.28 -5.45 10.39
N TYR A 16 -7.97 -5.61 10.19
CA TYR A 16 -7.04 -4.50 10.06
C TYR A 16 -7.40 -3.57 8.90
N VAL A 17 -7.69 -4.14 7.73
CA VAL A 17 -8.07 -3.36 6.56
C VAL A 17 -9.37 -2.59 6.80
N LEU A 18 -10.36 -3.21 7.46
CA LEU A 18 -11.60 -2.51 7.85
C LEU A 18 -11.32 -1.35 8.80
N VAL A 19 -10.40 -1.50 9.75
CA VAL A 19 -9.99 -0.41 10.65
C VAL A 19 -9.36 0.73 9.86
N VAL A 20 -8.46 0.44 8.92
CA VAL A 20 -7.83 1.47 8.06
C VAL A 20 -8.88 2.20 7.21
N LEU A 21 -9.83 1.47 6.62
CA LEU A 21 -10.92 2.06 5.84
C LEU A 21 -11.86 2.90 6.72
N ALA A 22 -12.19 2.42 7.93
CA ALA A 22 -13.01 3.16 8.89
C ALA A 22 -12.32 4.44 9.34
N ALA A 23 -11.00 4.40 9.60
CA ALA A 23 -10.22 5.58 9.94
C ALA A 23 -10.23 6.62 8.81
N ALA A 24 -10.03 6.19 7.56
CA ALA A 24 -10.10 7.07 6.39
C ALA A 24 -11.51 7.67 6.19
N TRP A 25 -12.56 6.89 6.44
CA TRP A 25 -13.94 7.36 6.39
C TRP A 25 -14.24 8.38 7.50
N LEU A 26 -13.80 8.13 8.74
CA LEU A 26 -13.94 9.06 9.86
C LEU A 26 -13.22 10.39 9.58
N LEU A 27 -11.99 10.33 9.07
CA LEU A 27 -11.24 11.51 8.61
C LEU A 27 -11.99 12.28 7.53
N SER A 28 -12.58 11.58 6.56
CA SER A 28 -13.41 12.20 5.53
C SER A 28 -14.63 12.92 6.13
N ARG A 29 -15.29 12.31 7.14
CA ARG A 29 -16.41 12.95 7.85
C ARG A 29 -15.97 14.15 8.70
N ALA A 30 -14.74 14.15 9.18
CA ALA A 30 -14.13 15.26 9.92
C ALA A 30 -13.65 16.41 9.01
N GLY A 31 -13.91 16.34 7.70
CA GLY A 31 -13.56 17.39 6.74
C GLY A 31 -12.20 17.22 6.06
N ALA A 32 -11.54 16.06 6.20
CA ALA A 32 -10.34 15.77 5.43
C ALA A 32 -10.67 15.66 3.93
N SER A 33 -9.75 16.16 3.08
CA SER A 33 -9.91 16.03 1.63
C SER A 33 -9.88 14.57 1.18
N ALA A 34 -10.59 14.25 0.08
CA ALA A 34 -10.61 12.90 -0.50
C ALA A 34 -9.20 12.36 -0.76
N GLU A 35 -8.26 13.24 -1.10
CA GLU A 35 -6.86 12.84 -1.30
C GLU A 35 -6.14 12.47 -0.01
N THR A 36 -6.45 13.15 1.10
CA THR A 36 -5.90 12.81 2.42
C THR A 36 -6.39 11.44 2.86
N ALA A 37 -7.70 11.19 2.75
CA ALA A 37 -8.30 9.90 3.05
C ALA A 37 -7.66 8.78 2.20
N ARG A 38 -7.48 9.01 0.90
CA ARG A 38 -6.79 8.07 0.00
C ARG A 38 -5.35 7.79 0.44
N LYS A 39 -4.60 8.80 0.88
CA LYS A 39 -3.21 8.61 1.34
C LYS A 39 -3.13 7.87 2.67
N VAL A 40 -4.10 8.06 3.55
CA VAL A 40 -4.22 7.27 4.79
C VAL A 40 -4.48 5.79 4.47
N VAL A 41 -5.39 5.50 3.54
CA VAL A 41 -5.59 4.13 3.05
C VAL A 41 -4.32 3.58 2.40
N HIS A 42 -3.68 4.35 1.52
CA HIS A 42 -2.46 3.94 0.81
C HIS A 42 -1.33 3.54 1.77
N ILE A 43 -1.03 4.39 2.75
CA ILE A 43 0.02 4.15 3.75
C ILE A 43 -0.42 3.02 4.71
N GLY A 44 -1.66 3.06 5.20
CA GLY A 44 -2.19 2.07 6.14
C GLY A 44 -2.22 0.67 5.56
N LEU A 45 -2.60 0.51 4.29
CA LEU A 45 -2.54 -0.78 3.60
C LEU A 45 -1.10 -1.32 3.46
N GLY A 46 -0.06 -0.49 3.55
CA GLY A 46 1.32 -0.97 3.65
C GLY A 46 1.57 -1.76 4.93
N GLY A 47 0.98 -1.33 6.05
CA GLY A 47 1.11 -2.00 7.35
C GLY A 47 0.45 -3.38 7.40
N TRP A 48 -0.53 -3.65 6.53
CA TRP A 48 -1.15 -4.96 6.39
C TRP A 48 -0.12 -6.05 6.05
N TRP A 49 0.93 -5.72 5.30
CA TRP A 49 1.96 -6.69 4.91
C TRP A 49 2.64 -7.34 6.13
N VAL A 50 2.81 -6.61 7.23
CA VAL A 50 3.37 -7.16 8.47
C VAL A 50 2.49 -8.28 9.00
N ILE A 51 1.18 -8.06 9.06
CA ILE A 51 0.20 -9.06 9.52
C ILE A 51 0.23 -10.28 8.59
N ALA A 52 0.24 -10.06 7.28
CA ALA A 52 0.32 -11.13 6.29
C ALA A 52 1.61 -11.96 6.47
N SER A 53 2.76 -11.30 6.62
CA SER A 53 4.07 -11.97 6.76
C SER A 53 4.23 -12.77 8.04
N LEU A 54 3.52 -12.40 9.11
CA LEU A 54 3.60 -13.08 10.41
C LEU A 54 2.57 -14.21 10.56
N LEU A 55 1.39 -14.08 9.94
CA LEU A 55 0.24 -14.93 10.25
C LEU A 55 -0.27 -15.76 9.07
N VAL A 56 0.20 -15.53 7.85
CA VAL A 56 -0.25 -16.27 6.66
C VAL A 56 0.91 -17.07 6.09
N GLY A 57 0.75 -18.40 6.02
CA GLY A 57 1.79 -19.30 5.50
C GLY A 57 1.62 -19.63 4.01
N SER A 58 0.42 -19.42 3.46
CA SER A 58 0.09 -19.78 2.06
C SER A 58 0.07 -18.56 1.15
N ALA A 59 0.75 -18.66 0.01
CA ALA A 59 0.76 -17.63 -1.03
C ALA A 59 -0.64 -17.31 -1.57
N LEU A 60 -1.52 -18.32 -1.67
CA LEU A 60 -2.89 -18.13 -2.13
C LEU A 60 -3.71 -17.31 -1.12
N TRP A 61 -3.58 -17.61 0.18
CA TRP A 61 -4.28 -16.87 1.23
C TRP A 61 -3.75 -15.45 1.38
N ALA A 62 -2.43 -15.24 1.21
CA ALA A 62 -1.82 -13.92 1.25
C ALA A 62 -2.25 -13.03 0.08
N ALA A 63 -2.35 -13.60 -1.12
CA ALA A 63 -2.77 -12.87 -2.33
C ALA A 63 -4.29 -12.68 -2.43
N ALA A 64 -5.09 -13.51 -1.77
CA ALA A 64 -6.56 -13.48 -1.86
C ALA A 64 -7.14 -12.12 -1.47
N LEU A 65 -6.64 -11.51 -0.38
CA LEU A 65 -7.17 -10.23 0.10
C LEU A 65 -6.82 -9.08 -0.87
N PRO A 66 -5.55 -8.84 -1.27
CA PRO A 66 -5.23 -7.88 -2.33
C PRO A 66 -5.97 -8.14 -3.65
N ALA A 67 -6.12 -9.40 -4.07
CA ALA A 67 -6.83 -9.76 -5.29
C ALA A 67 -8.32 -9.37 -5.22
N ALA A 68 -8.98 -9.59 -4.07
CA ALA A 68 -10.34 -9.10 -3.86
C ALA A 68 -10.41 -7.57 -3.96
N PHE A 69 -9.42 -6.85 -3.42
CA PHE A 69 -9.31 -5.40 -3.58
C PHE A 69 -9.16 -4.96 -5.03
N VAL A 70 -8.39 -5.69 -5.86
CA VAL A 70 -8.29 -5.42 -7.30
C VAL A 70 -9.64 -5.51 -7.97
N VAL A 71 -10.40 -6.58 -7.70
CA VAL A 71 -11.73 -6.80 -8.28
C VAL A 71 -12.69 -5.68 -7.86
N VAL A 72 -12.76 -5.39 -6.56
CA VAL A 72 -13.63 -4.34 -6.02
C VAL A 72 -13.28 -2.97 -6.61
N ASN A 73 -11.99 -2.59 -6.64
CA ASN A 73 -11.57 -1.32 -7.21
C ASN A 73 -11.73 -1.26 -8.75
N GLY A 74 -11.57 -2.39 -9.44
CA GLY A 74 -11.80 -2.50 -10.89
C GLY A 74 -13.27 -2.32 -11.25
N ILE A 75 -14.17 -2.94 -10.49
CA ILE A 75 -15.62 -2.74 -10.63
C ILE A 75 -15.98 -1.29 -10.28
N ALA A 76 -15.46 -0.76 -9.17
CA ALA A 76 -15.66 0.64 -8.76
C ALA A 76 -15.31 1.62 -9.89
N TYR A 77 -14.14 1.42 -10.51
CA TYR A 77 -13.65 2.21 -11.63
C TYR A 77 -14.56 2.10 -12.86
N ARG A 78 -14.92 0.87 -13.26
CA ARG A 78 -15.77 0.63 -14.44
C ARG A 78 -17.18 1.18 -14.27
N THR A 79 -17.72 1.14 -13.05
CA THR A 79 -19.12 1.49 -12.79
C THR A 79 -19.30 2.96 -12.41
N ARG A 80 -18.23 3.74 -12.21
CA ARG A 80 -18.23 5.10 -11.62
C ARG A 80 -19.02 5.23 -10.30
N ARG A 81 -19.40 4.11 -9.66
CA ARG A 81 -20.39 4.04 -8.57
C ARG A 81 -19.82 4.15 -7.16
N LEU A 82 -18.49 4.14 -7.00
CA LEU A 82 -17.85 4.39 -5.71
C LEU A 82 -17.14 5.74 -5.77
N SER A 83 -17.96 6.78 -5.82
CA SER A 83 -17.61 8.20 -5.75
C SER A 83 -17.18 8.65 -4.34
N PHE A 84 -16.68 7.76 -3.47
CA PHE A 84 -15.94 8.19 -2.27
C PHE A 84 -14.49 8.58 -2.59
N MET A 85 -14.02 8.30 -3.81
CA MET A 85 -12.69 8.63 -4.31
C MET A 85 -12.71 9.27 -5.71
N ALA A 86 -13.88 9.73 -6.18
CA ALA A 86 -13.99 10.37 -7.49
C ALA A 86 -13.20 11.68 -7.48
N ARG A 87 -12.16 11.70 -8.30
CA ARG A 87 -11.34 12.87 -8.59
C ARG A 87 -12.19 13.86 -9.40
N GLU A 88 -12.05 15.14 -9.11
CA GLU A 88 -12.43 16.18 -10.06
C GLU A 88 -11.65 15.99 -11.36
N GLU A 89 -12.33 16.38 -12.44
CA GLU A 89 -12.04 16.17 -13.87
C GLU A 89 -10.55 16.23 -14.25
N GLY A 90 -10.05 15.17 -14.93
CA GLY A 90 -8.85 15.31 -15.78
C GLY A 90 -7.67 14.34 -15.60
N GLU A 91 -7.69 13.38 -14.67
CA GLU A 91 -6.59 12.39 -14.54
C GLU A 91 -7.12 10.95 -14.42
N ASP A 92 -7.40 10.34 -15.58
CA ASP A 92 -7.85 8.97 -15.84
C ASP A 92 -6.77 7.91 -15.55
N THR A 93 -6.22 7.87 -14.33
CA THR A 93 -5.30 6.79 -13.94
C THR A 93 -5.80 6.09 -12.69
N PRO A 94 -6.22 4.82 -12.75
CA PRO A 94 -6.75 4.09 -11.60
C PRO A 94 -5.62 3.65 -10.66
N GLY A 95 -4.97 4.61 -10.00
CA GLY A 95 -3.83 4.36 -9.11
C GLY A 95 -4.13 3.39 -7.98
N THR A 96 -5.37 3.34 -7.48
CA THR A 96 -5.81 2.37 -6.47
C THR A 96 -5.89 0.95 -7.01
N VAL A 97 -6.28 0.77 -8.28
CA VAL A 97 -6.30 -0.54 -8.95
C VAL A 97 -4.87 -1.03 -9.17
N TYR A 98 -3.98 -0.18 -9.68
CA TYR A 98 -2.58 -0.55 -9.87
C TYR A 98 -1.86 -0.85 -8.54
N TYR A 99 -2.17 -0.11 -7.48
CA TYR A 99 -1.64 -0.37 -6.15
C TYR A 99 -2.10 -1.74 -5.61
N ALA A 100 -3.40 -2.03 -5.67
CA ALA A 100 -3.93 -3.33 -5.25
C ALA A 100 -3.38 -4.48 -6.09
N ALA A 101 -3.20 -4.28 -7.40
CA ALA A 101 -2.65 -5.29 -8.30
C ALA A 101 -1.18 -5.57 -7.98
N SER A 102 -0.39 -4.52 -7.70
CA SER A 102 1.00 -4.67 -7.29
C SER A 102 1.12 -5.42 -5.97
N LEU A 103 0.28 -5.12 -4.99
CA LEU A 103 0.20 -5.86 -3.72
C LEU A 103 -0.14 -7.34 -3.94
N ALA A 104 -1.09 -7.65 -4.82
CA ALA A 104 -1.47 -9.03 -5.11
C ALA A 104 -0.34 -9.83 -5.75
N VAL A 105 0.34 -9.25 -6.75
CA VAL A 105 1.49 -9.87 -7.42
C VAL A 105 2.65 -10.06 -6.45
N LEU A 106 3.00 -9.03 -5.69
CA LEU A 106 4.08 -9.12 -4.69
C LEU A 106 3.76 -10.16 -3.62
N ALA A 107 2.53 -10.20 -3.10
CA ALA A 107 2.11 -11.20 -2.12
C ALA A 107 2.20 -12.61 -2.69
N PHE A 108 1.67 -12.84 -3.89
CA PHE A 108 1.73 -14.15 -4.53
C PHE A 108 3.18 -14.61 -4.77
N CYS A 109 4.02 -13.74 -5.33
CA CYS A 109 5.41 -14.08 -5.64
C CYS A 109 6.26 -14.26 -4.37
N ALA A 110 6.22 -13.31 -3.43
CA ALA A 110 7.08 -13.34 -2.24
C ALA A 110 6.76 -14.50 -1.31
N PHE A 111 5.48 -14.78 -1.07
CA PHE A 111 5.07 -15.95 -0.28
C PHE A 111 5.23 -17.24 -1.07
N GLY A 112 5.14 -17.19 -2.40
CA GLY A 112 5.35 -18.35 -3.29
C GLY A 112 6.79 -18.84 -3.30
N VAL A 113 7.77 -17.93 -3.21
CA VAL A 113 9.20 -18.27 -3.06
C VAL A 113 9.60 -18.54 -1.60
N GLY A 114 8.66 -18.41 -0.65
CA GLY A 114 8.93 -18.61 0.77
C GLY A 114 9.67 -17.46 1.47
N GLU A 115 9.83 -16.31 0.81
CA GLU A 115 10.58 -15.16 1.32
C GLU A 115 9.73 -13.88 1.34
N PRO A 116 8.78 -13.75 2.31
CA PRO A 116 7.90 -12.58 2.43
C PRO A 116 8.62 -11.25 2.60
N TYR A 117 9.88 -11.26 3.09
CA TYR A 117 10.68 -10.04 3.25
C TYR A 117 11.00 -9.38 1.91
N VAL A 118 11.15 -10.16 0.83
CA VAL A 118 11.44 -9.62 -0.52
C VAL A 118 10.27 -8.78 -1.02
N GLY A 119 9.04 -9.27 -0.81
CA GLY A 119 7.83 -8.50 -1.13
C GLY A 119 7.66 -7.29 -0.21
N ALA A 120 8.07 -7.39 1.06
CA ALA A 120 8.01 -6.27 2.01
C ALA A 120 8.82 -5.06 1.53
N LEU A 121 9.99 -5.28 0.92
CA LEU A 121 10.82 -4.21 0.34
C LEU A 121 10.03 -3.38 -0.68
N GLY A 122 9.38 -4.06 -1.63
CA GLY A 122 8.56 -3.40 -2.64
C GLY A 122 7.34 -2.71 -2.05
N VAL A 123 6.58 -3.41 -1.19
CA VAL A 123 5.36 -2.89 -0.59
C VAL A 123 5.64 -1.68 0.29
N PHE A 124 6.72 -1.68 1.07
CA PHE A 124 7.05 -0.56 1.95
C PHE A 124 7.55 0.65 1.17
N CYS A 125 8.33 0.44 0.11
CA CYS A 125 8.70 1.53 -0.81
C CYS A 125 7.45 2.17 -1.44
N MET A 126 6.51 1.36 -1.93
CA MET A 126 5.27 1.87 -2.54
C MET A 126 4.37 2.57 -1.52
N SER A 127 4.19 2.00 -0.32
CA SER A 127 3.25 2.52 0.67
C SER A 127 3.82 3.73 1.42
N PHE A 128 4.98 3.60 2.06
CA PHE A 128 5.61 4.65 2.84
C PHE A 128 6.36 5.63 1.97
N GLY A 129 7.13 5.16 0.99
CA GLY A 129 7.85 6.01 0.06
C GLY A 129 6.90 6.91 -0.73
N ASP A 130 6.05 6.36 -1.58
CA ASP A 130 5.14 7.18 -2.42
C ASP A 130 4.08 7.92 -1.59
N GLY A 131 3.74 7.38 -0.42
CA GLY A 131 2.86 8.02 0.57
C GLY A 131 3.47 9.32 1.10
N LEU A 132 4.66 9.23 1.69
CA LEU A 132 5.36 10.35 2.31
C LEU A 132 5.90 11.34 1.28
N ALA A 133 6.35 10.87 0.11
CA ALA A 133 6.79 11.72 -1.00
C ALA A 133 5.70 12.72 -1.42
N ALA A 134 4.45 12.26 -1.51
CA ALA A 134 3.32 13.11 -1.85
C ALA A 134 2.97 14.11 -0.74
N VAL A 135 3.05 13.70 0.54
CA VAL A 135 2.79 14.58 1.68
C VAL A 135 3.86 15.67 1.78
N ALA A 136 5.13 15.28 1.75
CA ALA A 136 6.26 16.21 1.80
C ALA A 136 6.32 17.10 0.56
N GLY A 137 6.06 16.52 -0.62
CA GLY A 137 6.04 17.23 -1.88
C GLY A 137 4.98 18.32 -1.94
N ARG A 138 3.83 18.15 -1.26
CA ARG A 138 2.79 19.19 -1.17
C ARG A 138 3.02 20.20 -0.07
N ARG A 139 3.55 19.78 1.09
CA ARG A 139 3.78 20.69 2.21
C ARG A 139 5.06 21.54 2.06
N PHE A 140 6.11 20.99 1.47
CA PHE A 140 7.43 21.62 1.39
C PHE A 140 7.95 21.81 -0.04
N GLY A 141 7.23 21.32 -1.06
CA GLY A 141 7.67 21.35 -2.45
C GLY A 141 7.59 22.73 -3.10
N ARG A 142 8.55 23.60 -2.76
CA ARG A 142 8.71 24.93 -3.36
C ARG A 142 9.37 24.89 -4.74
N ARG A 143 10.30 23.95 -4.96
CA ARG A 143 11.00 23.77 -6.25
C ARG A 143 10.45 22.57 -6.99
N ARG A 144 9.82 22.82 -8.14
CA ARG A 144 9.33 21.78 -9.07
C ARG A 144 10.48 21.29 -9.95
N ILE A 145 10.44 20.02 -10.31
CA ILE A 145 11.41 19.39 -11.21
C ILE A 145 10.83 19.49 -12.62
N ALA A 146 11.37 20.41 -13.43
CA ALA A 146 10.86 20.72 -14.77
C ALA A 146 10.86 19.49 -15.71
N ILE A 147 11.84 18.59 -15.54
CA ILE A 147 12.07 17.43 -16.40
C ILE A 147 11.10 16.26 -16.10
N ALA A 148 10.42 16.29 -14.96
CA ALA A 148 9.69 15.12 -14.44
C ALA A 148 8.15 15.25 -14.55
N GLY A 149 7.67 16.07 -15.49
CA GLY A 149 6.24 16.28 -15.77
C GLY A 149 5.54 17.07 -14.68
N GLY A 150 5.78 18.39 -14.63
CA GLY A 150 4.91 19.43 -14.04
C GLY A 150 4.59 19.43 -12.53
N GLY A 151 4.65 18.28 -11.84
CA GLY A 151 4.11 18.09 -10.49
C GLY A 151 5.07 17.47 -9.47
N LYS A 152 6.23 16.94 -9.88
CA LYS A 152 7.22 16.39 -8.94
C LYS A 152 8.10 17.49 -8.36
N THR A 153 8.44 17.38 -7.09
CA THR A 153 9.23 18.39 -6.36
C THR A 153 10.47 17.76 -5.75
N VAL A 154 11.53 18.57 -5.58
CA VAL A 154 12.79 18.09 -4.97
C VAL A 154 12.54 17.57 -3.55
N ALA A 155 11.69 18.25 -2.78
CA ALA A 155 11.30 17.83 -1.44
C ALA A 155 10.58 16.46 -1.46
N GLY A 156 9.67 16.24 -2.42
CA GLY A 156 9.00 14.96 -2.59
C GLY A 156 9.95 13.83 -2.97
N SER A 157 10.90 14.08 -3.88
CA SER A 157 11.92 13.09 -4.27
C SER A 157 12.89 12.76 -3.12
N ALA A 158 13.30 13.76 -2.33
CA ALA A 158 14.12 13.52 -1.14
C ALA A 158 13.36 12.70 -0.09
N ALA A 159 12.09 13.02 0.15
CA ALA A 159 11.23 12.24 1.04
C ALA A 159 11.03 10.81 0.54
N MET A 160 10.85 10.60 -0.77
CA MET A 160 10.77 9.27 -1.38
C MET A 160 12.04 8.46 -1.10
N PHE A 161 13.20 9.06 -1.37
CA PHE A 161 14.50 8.41 -1.18
C PHE A 161 14.71 8.02 0.29
N VAL A 162 14.53 8.96 1.22
CA VAL A 162 14.73 8.71 2.65
C VAL A 162 13.74 7.69 3.19
N ALA A 163 12.45 7.83 2.88
CA ALA A 163 11.43 6.90 3.35
C ALA A 163 11.67 5.48 2.82
N SER A 164 11.95 5.34 1.52
CA SER A 164 12.22 4.03 0.91
C SER A 164 13.51 3.42 1.46
N PHE A 165 14.56 4.21 1.64
CA PHE A 165 15.82 3.74 2.23
C PHE A 165 15.62 3.22 3.66
N LEU A 166 14.92 4.00 4.50
CA LEU A 166 14.63 3.60 5.88
C LEU A 166 13.72 2.37 5.93
N SER A 167 12.71 2.28 5.06
CA SER A 167 11.85 1.11 4.94
C SER A 167 12.64 -0.15 4.56
N CYS A 168 13.50 -0.06 3.54
CA CYS A 168 14.34 -1.19 3.13
C CYS A 168 15.33 -1.58 4.23
N ALA A 169 16.00 -0.61 4.84
CA ALA A 169 16.93 -0.86 5.94
C ALA A 169 16.22 -1.55 7.11
N PHE A 170 15.03 -1.08 7.49
CA PHE A 170 14.22 -1.71 8.53
C PHE A 170 13.86 -3.15 8.19
N VAL A 171 13.37 -3.42 6.97
CA VAL A 171 13.03 -4.79 6.52
C VAL A 171 14.25 -5.70 6.56
N LEU A 172 15.40 -5.24 6.07
CA LEU A 172 16.62 -6.06 6.02
C LEU A 172 17.20 -6.33 7.41
N VAL A 173 17.09 -5.38 8.35
CA VAL A 173 17.49 -5.58 9.75
C VAL A 173 16.53 -6.53 10.47
N ALA A 174 15.24 -6.46 10.18
CA ALA A 174 14.22 -7.33 10.76
C ALA A 174 14.13 -8.72 10.12
N ALA A 175 14.70 -8.88 8.91
CA ALA A 175 14.68 -10.16 8.20
C ALA A 175 15.56 -11.19 8.90
N PRO A 176 15.16 -12.48 8.91
CA PRO A 176 16.04 -13.55 9.39
C PRO A 176 17.33 -13.59 8.56
N PRO A 177 18.46 -14.02 9.15
CA PRO A 177 19.73 -14.09 8.44
C PRO A 177 19.60 -14.97 7.20
N VAL A 178 20.03 -14.44 6.06
CA VAL A 178 20.00 -15.13 4.76
C VAL A 178 20.76 -16.45 4.90
N GLY A 179 20.08 -17.58 4.67
CA GLY A 179 20.68 -18.92 4.71
C GLY A 179 20.39 -19.77 5.95
N ALA A 180 19.49 -19.36 6.84
CA ALA A 180 18.97 -20.22 7.91
C ALA A 180 17.76 -21.04 7.41
N GLY A 181 17.98 -21.95 6.46
CA GLY A 181 17.00 -22.90 5.93
C GLY A 181 17.61 -24.27 5.78
#